data_AF-A0AAV3UXW7-F1
#
_entry.id   AF-A0AAV3UXW7-F1
#
_cell.length_a   1.000
_cell.length_b   1.000
_cell.length_c   1.000
_cell.angle_alpha   90.00
_cell.angle_beta   90.00
_cell.angle_gamma   90.00
#
_symmetry.space_group_name_H-M   'P 1'
#
loop_
_entity.id
_entity.type
_entity.pdbx_description
1 polymer ?
#
loop_
_entity_poly.entity_id
_entity_poly.type
_entity_poly.pdbx_seq_one_letter_code
_entity_poly.pdbx_strand_id
1 'polypeptide(L)'
;MGLILGPLVIFWLVMAIYVVTIGYTLFAALPSHAAAVSVSITSLLCLVCYLYWGFSRYKAKTALSWYEIPLTFASHKPSLGVCILAVAVHWVGPNLWVSEYANILTSSIMFAALFSTSFGVLAGIFGAGTYMKHRGIQQRH
;
A
#
# COMPACT_ATOMS: atom_id res chain seq x y z
N MET A 1 -10.70 21.02 -5.40
CA MET A 1 -10.52 19.55 -5.44
C MET A 1 -9.75 18.97 -4.25
N GLY A 2 -9.17 19.77 -3.34
CA GLY A 2 -8.59 19.28 -2.08
C GLY A 2 -9.59 18.63 -1.11
N LEU A 3 -10.90 18.90 -1.28
CA LEU A 3 -11.98 18.35 -0.47
C LEU A 3 -12.12 16.81 -0.57
N ILE A 4 -11.69 16.20 -1.68
CA ILE A 4 -11.77 14.75 -1.90
C ILE A 4 -10.49 14.04 -1.43
N LEU A 5 -9.34 14.73 -1.51
CA LEU A 5 -8.05 14.15 -1.13
C LEU A 5 -7.97 13.88 0.39
N GLY A 6 -8.52 14.79 1.21
CA GLY A 6 -8.52 14.64 2.67
C GLY A 6 -9.17 13.34 3.17
N PRO A 7 -10.47 13.08 2.85
CA PRO A 7 -11.14 11.83 3.22
C PRO A 7 -10.42 10.58 2.72
N LEU A 8 -9.82 10.66 1.54
CA LEU A 8 -9.10 9.54 0.94
C LEU A 8 -7.79 9.24 1.67
N VAL A 9 -7.04 10.27 2.09
CA VAL A 9 -5.86 10.12 2.95
C VAL A 9 -6.24 9.48 4.28
N ILE A 10 -7.35 9.93 4.89
CA ILE A 10 -7.86 9.36 6.14
C ILE A 10 -8.20 7.88 5.95
N PHE A 11 -8.87 7.52 4.85
CA PHE A 11 -9.17 6.13 4.51
C PHE A 11 -7.89 5.28 4.45
N TRP A 12 -6.86 5.71 3.72
CA TRP A 12 -5.60 4.96 3.61
C TRP A 12 -4.83 4.90 4.93
N LEU A 13 -4.95 5.93 5.78
CA LEU A 13 -4.38 5.94 7.13
C LEU A 13 -5.07 4.92 8.04
N VAL A 14 -6.41 4.82 7.99
CA VAL A 14 -7.17 3.78 8.69
C VAL A 14 -6.75 2.39 8.21
N MET A 15 -6.59 2.20 6.89
CA MET A 15 -6.10 0.93 6.34
C MET A 15 -4.68 0.61 6.80
N ALA A 16 -3.78 1.60 6.87
CA ALA A 16 -2.43 1.39 7.39
C ALA A 16 -2.44 0.95 8.87
N ILE A 17 -3.29 1.56 9.71
CA ILE A 17 -3.47 1.14 11.11
C ILE A 17 -4.00 -0.30 11.16
N TYR A 18 -5.01 -0.62 10.35
CA TYR A 18 -5.60 -1.95 10.26
C TYR A 18 -4.57 -3.02 9.84
N VAL A 19 -3.67 -2.68 8.94
CA VAL A 19 -2.57 -3.58 8.54
C VAL A 19 -1.61 -3.84 9.68
N VAL A 20 -1.29 -2.82 10.48
CA VAL A 20 -0.39 -3.00 11.64
C VAL A 20 -1.01 -3.93 12.68
N THR A 21 -2.33 -3.83 12.93
CA THR A 21 -3.01 -4.73 13.86
C THR A 21 -3.06 -6.17 13.34
N ILE A 22 -3.35 -6.38 12.05
CA ILE A 22 -3.27 -7.72 11.44
C ILE A 22 -1.83 -8.25 11.51
N GLY A 23 -0.85 -7.41 11.18
CA GLY A 23 0.56 -7.76 11.22
C GLY A 23 0.98 -8.30 12.58
N TYR A 24 0.56 -7.65 13.67
CA TYR A 24 0.83 -8.13 15.03
C TYR A 24 0.32 -9.56 15.26
N THR A 25 -0.93 -9.84 14.88
CA THR A 25 -1.51 -11.19 15.02
C THR A 25 -0.81 -12.22 14.12
N LEU A 26 -0.43 -11.83 12.90
CA LEU A 26 0.29 -12.69 11.96
C LEU A 26 1.69 -13.03 12.47
N PHE A 27 2.44 -12.05 12.96
CA PHE A 27 3.79 -12.24 13.50
C PHE A 27 3.80 -13.08 14.78
N ALA A 28 2.72 -13.04 15.58
CA ALA A 28 2.56 -13.94 16.70
C ALA A 28 2.25 -15.39 16.28
N ALA A 29 1.58 -15.60 15.14
CA ALA A 29 1.21 -16.91 14.62
C ALA A 29 2.28 -17.57 13.72
N LEU A 30 3.32 -16.82 13.33
CA LEU A 30 4.38 -17.31 12.47
C LEU A 30 5.27 -18.34 13.21
N PRO A 31 5.59 -19.50 12.59
CA PRO A 31 6.29 -20.59 13.27
C PRO A 31 7.77 -20.30 13.54
N SER A 32 8.34 -19.24 12.95
CA SER A 32 9.74 -18.86 13.16
C SER A 32 10.00 -17.38 12.91
N HIS A 33 11.03 -16.85 13.58
CA HIS A 33 11.52 -15.49 13.32
C HIS A 33 12.05 -15.30 11.90
N ALA A 34 12.60 -16.36 11.29
CA ALA A 34 13.06 -16.31 9.89
C ALA A 34 11.89 -16.05 8.92
N ALA A 35 10.72 -16.64 9.18
CA ALA A 35 9.52 -16.41 8.39
C ALA A 35 8.97 -14.98 8.60
N ALA A 36 9.07 -14.42 9.82
CA ALA A 36 8.72 -13.02 10.07
C ALA A 36 9.61 -12.04 9.29
N VAL A 37 10.92 -12.31 9.25
CA VAL A 37 11.88 -11.50 8.49
C VAL A 37 11.60 -11.59 6.99
N SER A 38 11.32 -12.78 6.47
CA SER A 38 11.03 -12.95 5.04
C SER A 38 9.78 -12.19 4.61
N VAL A 39 8.67 -12.30 5.36
CA VAL A 39 7.43 -11.56 5.09
C VAL A 39 7.66 -10.05 5.13
N SER A 40 8.47 -9.56 6.08
CA SER A 40 8.81 -8.14 6.19
C SER A 40 9.61 -7.65 4.97
N ILE A 41 10.64 -8.40 4.56
CA ILE A 41 11.46 -8.06 3.38
C ILE A 41 10.60 -8.06 2.12
N THR A 42 9.76 -9.08 1.92
CA THR A 42 8.85 -9.16 0.78
C THR A 42 7.89 -7.98 0.75
N SER A 43 7.33 -7.60 1.89
CA SER A 43 6.41 -6.45 2.01
C SER A 43 7.11 -5.12 1.66
N LEU A 44 8.35 -4.94 2.12
CA LEU A 44 9.17 -3.76 1.79
C LEU A 44 9.53 -3.71 0.29
N LEU A 45 9.91 -4.84 -0.30
CA LEU A 45 10.18 -4.92 -1.73
C LEU A 45 8.93 -4.58 -2.56
N CYS A 46 7.77 -5.12 -2.19
CA CYS A 46 6.50 -4.78 -2.83
C CYS A 46 6.18 -3.29 -2.72
N LEU A 47 6.44 -2.67 -1.56
CA LEU A 47 6.26 -1.23 -1.36
C LEU A 47 7.17 -0.41 -2.27
N VAL A 48 8.45 -0.76 -2.37
CA VAL A 48 9.41 -0.06 -3.24
C VAL A 48 9.01 -0.20 -4.71
N CYS A 49 8.62 -1.40 -5.15
CA CYS A 49 8.13 -1.64 -6.51
C CYS A 49 6.86 -0.81 -6.81
N TYR A 50 5.92 -0.76 -5.87
CA TYR A 50 4.69 0.02 -5.99
C TYR A 50 5.00 1.51 -6.17
N LEU A 51 5.87 2.07 -5.32
CA LEU A 51 6.29 3.47 -5.42
C LEU A 51 7.03 3.75 -6.73
N TYR A 52 7.96 2.88 -7.12
CA TYR A 52 8.72 3.05 -8.36
C TYR A 52 7.80 3.08 -9.58
N TRP A 53 6.84 2.17 -9.68
CA TRP A 53 5.85 2.16 -10.77
C TRP A 53 4.82 3.28 -10.68
N GLY A 54 4.44 3.71 -9.47
CA GLY A 54 3.56 4.86 -9.28
C GLY A 54 4.20 6.15 -9.76
N PHE A 55 5.46 6.40 -9.39
CA PHE A 55 6.22 7.58 -9.81
C PHE A 55 6.72 7.50 -11.26
N SER A 56 6.95 6.31 -11.82
CA SER A 56 7.45 6.17 -13.21
C SER A 56 6.51 6.81 -14.24
N ARG A 57 5.21 6.86 -13.93
CA ARG A 57 4.16 7.49 -14.76
C ARG A 57 4.37 8.98 -15.00
N TYR A 58 5.13 9.65 -14.12
CA TYR A 58 5.35 11.09 -14.17
C TYR A 58 6.74 11.48 -14.68
N LYS A 59 7.59 10.50 -15.07
CA LYS A 59 8.96 10.76 -15.54
C LYS A 59 9.02 11.68 -16.77
N ALA A 60 8.00 11.67 -17.63
CA ALA A 60 7.95 12.44 -18.87
C ALA A 60 7.19 13.77 -18.75
N LYS A 61 6.70 14.13 -17.56
CA LYS A 61 5.89 15.34 -17.36
C LYS A 61 6.74 16.49 -16.84
N THR A 62 6.58 17.66 -17.44
CA THR A 62 7.34 18.89 -17.12
C THR A 62 6.59 19.85 -16.19
N ALA A 63 5.26 19.75 -16.12
CA ALA A 63 4.42 20.51 -15.20
C ALA A 63 3.28 19.64 -14.67
N LEU A 64 3.06 19.67 -13.35
CA LEU A 64 1.96 18.98 -12.67
C LEU A 64 1.34 19.90 -11.62
N SER A 65 0.05 19.78 -11.39
CA SER A 65 -0.55 20.37 -10.20
C SER A 65 -0.21 19.55 -8.94
N TRP A 66 -0.17 20.23 -7.79
CA TRP A 66 0.25 19.67 -6.51
C TRP A 66 -0.57 18.47 -6.05
N TYR A 67 -1.82 18.37 -6.50
CA TYR A 67 -2.75 17.31 -6.12
C TYR A 67 -2.78 16.13 -7.10
N GLU A 68 -2.19 16.25 -8.29
CA GLU A 68 -2.30 15.22 -9.34
C GLU A 68 -1.63 13.91 -8.95
N ILE A 69 -0.41 13.97 -8.39
CA ILE A 69 0.31 12.77 -7.92
C ILE A 69 -0.42 12.15 -6.72
N PRO A 70 -0.71 12.89 -5.63
CA PRO A 70 -1.48 12.36 -4.51
C PRO A 70 -2.82 11.73 -4.91
N LEU A 71 -3.59 12.39 -5.77
CA LEU A 71 -4.90 11.92 -6.20
C LEU A 71 -4.80 10.64 -7.02
N THR A 72 -3.79 10.53 -7.88
CA THR A 72 -3.62 9.34 -8.71
C THR A 72 -3.16 8.14 -7.90
N PHE A 73 -2.31 8.34 -6.88
CA PHE A 73 -1.95 7.29 -5.93
C PHE A 73 -3.17 6.86 -5.10
N ALA A 74 -3.89 7.82 -4.55
CA ALA A 74 -5.00 7.55 -3.63
C ALA A 74 -6.24 6.95 -4.32
N SER A 75 -6.54 7.33 -5.56
CA SER A 75 -7.71 6.88 -6.32
C SER A 75 -7.39 5.80 -7.36
N HIS A 76 -6.23 5.16 -7.27
CA HIS A 76 -5.78 4.19 -8.25
C HIS A 76 -6.67 2.94 -8.23
N LYS A 77 -7.47 2.72 -9.28
CA LYS A 77 -8.44 1.61 -9.37
C LYS A 77 -7.88 0.23 -8.97
N PRO A 78 -6.69 -0.21 -9.45
CA PRO A 78 -6.19 -1.52 -9.05
C PRO A 78 -5.63 -1.51 -7.62
N SER A 79 -5.16 -0.39 -7.07
CA SER A 79 -4.81 -0.29 -5.64
C SER A 79 -6.05 -0.50 -4.75
N LEU A 80 -7.18 0.14 -5.11
CA LEU A 80 -8.46 -0.08 -4.43
C LEU A 80 -8.96 -1.51 -4.60
N GLY A 81 -8.85 -2.08 -5.81
CA GLY A 81 -9.24 -3.46 -6.07
C GLY A 81 -8.44 -4.48 -5.26
N VAL A 82 -7.11 -4.32 -5.20
CA VAL A 82 -6.23 -5.16 -4.37
C VAL A 82 -6.57 -5.00 -2.89
N CYS A 83 -6.86 -3.78 -2.44
CA CYS A 83 -7.24 -3.50 -1.06
C CYS A 83 -8.56 -4.21 -0.68
N ILE A 84 -9.61 -4.05 -1.49
CA ILE A 84 -10.92 -4.70 -1.27
C ILE A 84 -10.78 -6.23 -1.30
N LEU A 85 -10.04 -6.75 -2.28
CA LEU A 85 -9.84 -8.19 -2.42
C LEU A 85 -9.05 -8.76 -1.22
N ALA A 86 -8.01 -8.05 -0.77
CA ALA A 86 -7.22 -8.52 0.35
C ALA A 86 -7.98 -8.47 1.69
N VAL A 87 -8.82 -7.46 1.90
CA VAL A 87 -9.74 -7.41 3.06
C VAL A 87 -10.76 -8.56 2.99
N ALA A 88 -11.38 -8.79 1.83
CA ALA A 88 -12.35 -9.86 1.65
C ALA A 88 -11.73 -11.24 1.89
N VAL A 89 -10.54 -11.50 1.33
CA VAL A 89 -9.81 -12.75 1.52
C VAL A 89 -9.38 -12.91 2.98
N HIS A 90 -8.98 -11.84 3.67
CA HIS A 90 -8.65 -11.93 5.10
C HIS A 90 -9.87 -12.31 5.96
N TRP A 91 -11.06 -11.78 5.64
CA TRP A 91 -12.30 -12.11 6.36
C TRP A 91 -12.83 -13.51 6.09
N VAL A 92 -12.78 -13.97 4.83
CA VAL A 92 -13.35 -15.27 4.43
C VAL A 92 -12.32 -16.40 4.55
N GLY A 93 -11.02 -16.07 4.49
CA GLY A 93 -9.89 -17.01 4.50
C GLY A 93 -9.92 -18.02 5.65
N PRO A 94 -10.15 -17.62 6.92
CA PRO A 94 -10.19 -18.56 8.04
C PRO A 94 -11.21 -19.70 7.86
N ASN A 95 -12.28 -19.50 7.08
CA ASN A 95 -13.34 -20.47 6.85
C ASN A 95 -13.17 -21.27 5.54
N LEU A 96 -12.23 -20.89 4.66
CA LEU A 96 -12.04 -21.52 3.35
C LEU A 96 -10.89 -22.53 3.34
N TRP A 97 -9.86 -22.36 4.17
CA TRP A 97 -8.65 -23.15 4.09
C TRP A 97 -8.65 -24.30 5.08
N VAL A 98 -8.54 -25.53 4.56
CA VAL A 98 -8.50 -26.77 5.35
C VAL A 98 -7.15 -26.98 6.04
N SER A 99 -6.06 -26.37 5.53
CA SER A 99 -4.73 -26.49 6.12
C SER A 99 -4.24 -25.20 6.77
N GLU A 100 -3.64 -25.34 7.95
CA GLU A 100 -3.07 -24.23 8.74
C GLU A 100 -1.94 -23.51 7.97
N TYR A 101 -1.13 -24.27 7.22
CA TYR A 101 -0.08 -23.71 6.37
C TYR A 101 -0.62 -22.81 5.26
N ALA A 102 -1.70 -23.21 4.58
CA ALA A 102 -2.32 -22.37 3.55
C ALA A 102 -2.88 -21.08 4.16
N ASN A 103 -3.48 -21.15 5.35
CA ASN A 103 -4.02 -19.99 6.03
C ASN A 103 -2.93 -18.96 6.41
N ILE A 104 -1.79 -19.43 6.91
CA ILE A 104 -0.63 -18.57 7.24
C ILE A 104 -0.03 -17.95 5.97
N LEU A 105 0.11 -18.72 4.90
CA LEU A 105 0.65 -18.25 3.62
C LEU A 105 -0.26 -17.16 3.02
N THR A 106 -1.57 -17.42 2.93
CA THR A 106 -2.54 -16.45 2.41
C THR A 106 -2.55 -15.19 3.25
N SER A 107 -2.56 -15.32 4.59
CA SER A 107 -2.53 -14.15 5.49
C SER A 107 -1.25 -13.32 5.33
N SER A 108 -0.11 -13.97 5.08
CA SER A 108 1.17 -13.31 4.81
C SER A 108 1.17 -12.54 3.48
N ILE A 109 0.60 -13.11 2.42
CA ILE A 109 0.45 -12.44 1.13
C ILE A 109 -0.52 -11.26 1.24
N MET A 110 -1.63 -11.43 1.96
CA MET A 110 -2.61 -10.35 2.16
C MET A 110 -2.02 -9.21 2.99
N PHE A 111 -1.25 -9.53 4.04
CA PHE A 111 -0.51 -8.55 4.82
C PHE A 111 0.47 -7.77 3.92
N ALA A 112 1.28 -8.46 3.11
CA ALA A 112 2.23 -7.80 2.21
C ALA A 112 1.53 -6.90 1.18
N ALA A 113 0.40 -7.35 0.62
CA ALA A 113 -0.40 -6.57 -0.33
C ALA A 113 -1.02 -5.33 0.31
N LEU A 114 -1.66 -5.47 1.48
CA LEU A 114 -2.30 -4.35 2.18
C LEU A 114 -1.27 -3.37 2.74
N PHE A 115 -0.13 -3.87 3.23
CA PHE A 115 0.98 -3.04 3.70
C PHE A 115 1.57 -2.21 2.57
N SER A 116 1.96 -2.87 1.48
CA SER A 116 2.58 -2.19 0.34
C SER A 116 1.65 -1.18 -0.32
N THR A 117 0.34 -1.48 -0.43
CA THR A 117 -0.64 -0.55 -0.99
C THR A 117 -0.94 0.61 -0.04
N SER A 118 -1.24 0.37 1.24
CA SER A 118 -1.61 1.43 2.18
C SER A 118 -0.43 2.37 2.48
N PHE A 119 0.72 1.81 2.86
CA PHE A 119 1.92 2.61 3.09
C PHE A 119 2.50 3.17 1.79
N GLY A 120 2.39 2.45 0.67
CA GLY A 120 2.80 2.96 -0.64
C GLY A 120 1.96 4.14 -1.12
N VAL A 121 0.65 4.13 -0.90
CA VAL A 121 -0.21 5.27 -1.21
C VAL A 121 0.14 6.47 -0.32
N LEU A 122 0.27 6.26 0.99
CA LEU A 122 0.65 7.34 1.92
C LEU A 122 2.05 7.91 1.59
N ALA A 123 3.03 7.05 1.35
CA ALA A 123 4.38 7.45 0.95
C ALA A 123 4.38 8.15 -0.43
N GLY A 124 3.52 7.74 -1.36
CA GLY A 124 3.33 8.41 -2.65
C GLY A 124 2.73 9.81 -2.48
N ILE A 125 1.74 9.97 -1.62
CA ILE A 125 1.08 11.26 -1.30
C ILE A 125 2.07 12.22 -0.64
N PHE A 126 2.73 11.81 0.45
CA PHE A 126 3.68 12.67 1.17
C PHE A 126 5.00 12.86 0.41
N GLY A 127 5.41 11.87 -0.39
CA GLY A 127 6.62 11.91 -1.21
C GLY A 127 6.47 12.69 -2.52
N ALA A 128 5.24 13.05 -2.93
CA ALA A 128 4.96 13.77 -4.17
C ALA A 128 5.74 15.09 -4.28
N GLY A 129 5.78 15.87 -3.19
CA GLY A 129 6.49 17.15 -3.16
C GLY A 129 8.00 16.99 -3.38
N THR A 130 8.61 16.03 -2.69
CA THR A 130 10.04 15.71 -2.83
C THR A 130 10.36 15.20 -4.23
N TYR A 131 9.49 14.37 -4.80
CA TYR A 131 9.66 13.85 -6.17
C TYR A 131 9.63 14.97 -7.22
N MET A 132 8.65 15.87 -7.16
CA MET A 132 8.55 17.00 -8.09
C MET A 132 9.76 17.93 -7.98
N LYS A 133 10.21 18.23 -6.76
CA LYS A 133 11.41 19.04 -6.50
C LYS A 133 12.68 18.39 -7.08
N HIS A 134 12.85 17.08 -6.88
CA HIS A 134 14.02 16.36 -7.36
C HIS A 134 14.06 16.22 -8.89
N ARG A 135 12.89 16.17 -9.54
CA ARG A 135 12.76 16.06 -11.00
C ARG A 135 12.61 17.39 -11.73
N GLY A 136 12.64 18.53 -11.01
CA GLY A 136 12.48 19.86 -11.60
C GLY A 136 11.11 20.08 -12.25
N ILE A 137 10.08 19.35 -11.80
CA ILE A 137 8.71 19.48 -12.33
C ILE A 137 8.11 20.79 -11.80
N GLN A 138 7.66 21.66 -12.70
CA GLN A 138 7.03 22.92 -12.30
C GLN A 138 5.63 22.67 -11.73
N GLN A 139 5.40 23.20 -10.52
CA GLN A 139 4.12 23.08 -9.84
C GLN A 139 3.14 24.12 -10.42
N ARG A 140 2.05 23.65 -11.04
CA ARG A 140 0.95 24.53 -11.48
C ARG A 140 -0.05 24.73 -10.33
N HIS A 141 -0.31 25.99 -10.00
CA HIS A 141 -1.31 26.40 -9.01
C HIS A 141 -2.73 26.20 -9.52
#